data_AF-A0A061RKE3-F1
#
_entry.id   AF-A0A061RKE3-F1
#
_cell.length_a   1.000
_cell.length_b   1.000
_cell.length_c   1.000
_cell.angle_alpha   90.00
_cell.angle_beta   90.00
_cell.angle_gamma   90.00
#
_symmetry.space_group_name_H-M   'P 1'
#
loop_
_entity.id
_entity.type
_entity.pdbx_description
1 polymer ?
#
loop_
_entity_poly.entity_id
_entity_poly.type
_entity_poly.pdbx_seq_one_letter_code
_entity_poly.pdbx_strand_id
1 'polypeptide(L)'
;VEGCGVDLSPLKLINKSDYRVRYKICDEHLKALEVRTGGKVVRFCQQCTSLHEVHMFDGNKRSCRERLSSHNARRRKKRQPADPQPEPPGKKPAGG
;
A
#
# COMPACT_ATOMS: atom_id res chain seq x y z
N VAL A 1 17.03 -12.70 -2.49
CA VAL A 1 17.09 -12.63 -1.01
C VAL A 1 18.46 -13.10 -0.58
N GLU A 2 19.14 -12.36 0.28
CA GLU A 2 20.49 -12.72 0.73
C GLU A 2 20.46 -14.06 1.48
N GLY A 3 21.34 -14.99 1.07
CA GLY A 3 21.41 -16.34 1.65
C GLY A 3 20.27 -17.29 1.28
N CYS A 4 19.30 -16.87 0.46
CA CYS A 4 18.23 -17.75 0.01
C CYS A 4 18.63 -18.51 -1.26
N GLY A 5 18.87 -19.81 -1.13
CA GLY A 5 19.22 -20.72 -2.22
C GLY A 5 18.03 -21.47 -2.83
N VAL A 6 16.79 -20.98 -2.63
CA VAL A 6 15.61 -21.65 -3.17
C VAL A 6 15.60 -21.58 -4.69
N ASP A 7 15.49 -22.74 -5.34
CA ASP A 7 15.39 -22.82 -6.79
C ASP A 7 13.99 -22.42 -7.27
N LEU A 8 13.94 -21.40 -8.12
CA LEU A 8 12.72 -20.91 -8.77
C LEU A 8 12.59 -21.43 -10.21
N SER A 9 13.54 -22.22 -10.69
CA SER A 9 13.53 -22.80 -12.04
C SER A 9 12.27 -23.61 -12.36
N PRO A 10 11.75 -24.50 -11.48
CA PRO A 10 10.50 -25.21 -11.74
C PRO A 10 9.31 -24.25 -11.87
N LEU A 11 9.23 -23.22 -11.03
CA LEU A 11 8.22 -22.17 -11.12
C LEU A 11 8.33 -21.37 -12.42
N LYS A 12 9.55 -21.08 -12.88
CA LYS A 12 9.84 -20.39 -14.13
C LYS A 12 9.43 -21.21 -15.37
N LEU A 13 9.48 -22.54 -15.26
CA LEU A 13 9.08 -23.48 -16.32
C LEU A 13 7.55 -23.59 -16.42
N ILE A 14 6.84 -23.50 -15.30
CA ILE A 14 5.37 -23.51 -15.25
C ILE A 14 4.79 -22.15 -15.65
N ASN A 15 5.29 -21.06 -15.04
CA ASN A 15 4.78 -19.71 -15.28
C ASN A 15 5.89 -18.66 -15.13
N LYS A 16 6.46 -18.22 -16.26
CA LYS A 16 7.48 -17.18 -16.31
C LYS A 16 6.99 -15.81 -15.82
N SER A 17 5.69 -15.54 -15.86
CA SER A 17 5.08 -14.28 -15.41
C SER A 17 4.70 -14.29 -13.93
N ASP A 18 5.01 -15.38 -13.21
CA ASP A 18 4.76 -15.44 -11.78
C ASP A 18 5.58 -14.38 -11.04
N TYR A 19 4.96 -13.71 -10.06
CA TYR A 19 5.63 -12.66 -9.28
C TYR A 19 6.84 -13.22 -8.52
N ARG A 20 6.86 -14.50 -8.16
CA ARG A 20 8.01 -15.17 -7.53
C ARG A 20 9.21 -15.17 -8.45
N VAL A 21 8.98 -15.47 -9.74
CA VAL A 21 10.00 -15.49 -10.79
C VAL A 21 10.44 -14.07 -11.12
N ARG A 22 9.50 -13.12 -11.23
CA ARG A 22 9.78 -11.72 -11.54
C ARG A 22 10.64 -11.04 -10.47
N TYR A 23 10.32 -11.25 -9.19
CA TYR A 23 11.02 -10.63 -8.06
C TYR A 23 12.10 -11.52 -7.42
N LYS A 24 12.35 -12.71 -8.00
CA LYS A 24 13.29 -13.70 -7.47
C LYS A 24 13.10 -13.96 -5.97
N ILE A 25 11.85 -14.20 -5.59
CA ILE A 25 11.43 -14.41 -4.21
C ILE A 25 10.67 -15.73 -4.10
N CYS A 26 10.99 -16.54 -3.09
CA CYS A 26 10.27 -17.78 -2.84
C CYS A 26 9.01 -17.54 -2.00
N ASP A 27 8.14 -18.56 -1.91
CA ASP A 27 6.88 -18.50 -1.18
C ASP A 27 7.07 -18.16 0.31
N GLU A 28 8.12 -18.69 0.94
CA GLU A 28 8.46 -18.42 2.33
C GLU A 28 8.78 -16.93 2.55
N HIS A 29 9.63 -16.35 1.71
CA HIS A 29 9.97 -14.92 1.78
C HIS A 29 8.81 -14.01 1.37
N LEU A 30 7.87 -14.51 0.57
CA LEU A 30 6.63 -13.80 0.27
C LEU A 30 5.73 -13.66 1.51
N LYS A 31 5.74 -14.68 2.36
CA LYS A 31 5.00 -14.72 3.63
C LYS A 31 5.78 -14.11 4.79
N ALA A 32 7.10 -14.03 4.65
CA ALA A 32 7.99 -13.47 5.66
C ALA A 32 7.67 -11.99 5.93
N LEU A 33 7.76 -11.64 7.20
CA LEU A 33 7.62 -10.26 7.65
C LEU A 33 8.88 -9.45 7.35
N GLU A 34 10.06 -10.05 7.27
CA GLU A 34 11.31 -9.32 7.06
C GLU A 34 12.23 -10.15 6.18
N VAL A 35 12.74 -9.54 5.12
CA VAL A 35 13.59 -10.18 4.11
C VAL A 35 14.79 -9.27 3.88
N ARG A 36 16.02 -9.80 3.96
CA ARG A 36 17.22 -9.01 3.67
C ARG A 36 17.61 -9.14 2.19
N THR A 37 17.81 -8.01 1.52
CA THR A 37 18.28 -7.96 0.14
C THR A 37 19.11 -6.71 -0.10
N GLY A 38 20.34 -6.88 -0.60
CA GLY A 38 21.25 -5.77 -0.92
C GLY A 38 21.55 -4.87 0.28
N GLY A 39 21.67 -5.46 1.48
CA GLY A 39 21.94 -4.70 2.71
C GLY A 39 20.74 -3.95 3.29
N LYS A 40 19.54 -4.12 2.71
CA LYS A 40 18.30 -3.51 3.18
C LYS A 40 17.31 -4.57 3.66
N VAL A 41 16.53 -4.23 4.69
CA VAL A 41 15.41 -5.06 5.14
C VAL A 41 14.15 -4.63 4.41
N VAL A 42 13.58 -5.53 3.63
CA VAL A 42 12.38 -5.34 2.80
C VAL A 42 11.27 -6.31 3.21
N ARG A 43 10.03 -5.98 2.87
CA ARG A 43 8.82 -6.78 3.05
C ARG A 43 7.98 -6.74 1.77
N PHE A 44 7.32 -7.84 1.44
CA PHE A 44 6.45 -7.92 0.26
C PHE A 44 5.09 -7.25 0.54
N CYS A 45 4.70 -6.29 -0.29
CA CYS A 45 3.40 -5.64 -0.21
C CYS A 45 2.37 -6.39 -1.05
N GLN A 46 1.35 -6.97 -0.40
CA GLN A 46 0.30 -7.73 -1.09
C GLN A 46 -0.54 -6.89 -2.05
N GLN A 47 -0.63 -5.58 -1.83
CA GLN A 47 -1.41 -4.70 -2.70
C GLN A 47 -0.61 -4.26 -3.92
N CYS A 48 0.68 -3.98 -3.75
CA CYS A 48 1.54 -3.48 -4.84
C CYS A 48 2.19 -4.61 -5.63
N THR A 49 2.14 -5.84 -5.10
CA THR A 49 2.84 -7.00 -5.68
C THR A 49 4.32 -6.66 -5.91
N SER A 50 4.95 -6.02 -4.93
CA SER A 50 6.32 -5.48 -4.99
C SER A 50 6.97 -5.48 -3.61
N LEU A 51 8.30 -5.43 -3.58
CA LEU A 51 9.10 -5.33 -2.36
C LEU A 51 9.30 -3.88 -1.97
N HIS A 52 9.01 -3.54 -0.72
CA HIS A 52 9.30 -2.24 -0.13
C HIS A 52 10.13 -2.41 1.13
N GLU A 53 10.91 -1.40 1.51
CA GLU A 53 11.64 -1.40 2.78
C GLU A 53 10.67 -1.53 3.95
N VAL A 54 11.05 -2.25 5.02
CA VAL A 54 10.16 -2.48 6.18
C VAL A 54 9.69 -1.16 6.80
N HIS A 55 10.51 -0.10 6.74
CA HIS A 55 10.17 1.25 7.18
C HIS A 55 9.01 1.91 6.40
N MET A 56 8.67 1.40 5.21
CA MET A 56 7.50 1.85 4.42
C MET A 56 6.19 1.21 4.86
N PHE A 57 6.20 0.33 5.87
CA PHE A 57 5.02 -0.33 6.42
C PHE A 57 4.71 0.22 7.82
N ASP A 58 3.45 0.52 8.11
CA ASP A 58 3.02 0.90 9.46
C ASP A 58 2.74 -0.36 10.31
N GLY A 59 3.73 -0.75 11.13
CA GLY A 59 3.60 -1.84 12.11
C GLY A 59 3.32 -3.21 11.51
N ASN A 60 2.21 -3.84 11.93
CA ASN A 60 1.80 -5.19 11.50
C ASN A 60 1.01 -5.24 10.17
N LYS A 61 0.83 -4.11 9.49
CA LYS A 61 0.07 -4.09 8.22
C LYS A 61 0.92 -4.62 7.07
N ARG A 62 0.33 -5.48 6.23
CA ARG A 62 0.94 -6.06 5.01
C ARG A 62 0.77 -5.18 3.75
N SER A 63 0.20 -3.99 3.90
CA SER A 63 0.08 -2.97 2.84
C SER A 63 0.98 -1.78 3.18
N CYS A 64 1.76 -1.28 2.22
CA CYS A 64 2.62 -0.11 2.42
C CYS A 64 1.83 1.17 2.73
N ARG A 65 2.50 2.12 3.37
CA ARG A 65 1.96 3.41 3.86
C ARG A 65 1.36 4.27 2.75
N GLU A 66 1.90 4.17 1.54
CA GLU A 66 1.47 4.93 0.36
C GLU A 66 -0.01 4.68 0.00
N ARG A 67 -0.46 3.41 0.00
CA ARG A 67 -1.88 3.10 -0.24
C ARG A 67 -2.78 3.38 0.96
N LEU A 68 -2.27 3.26 2.19
CA LEU A 68 -3.04 3.58 3.40
C LEU A 68 -3.41 5.06 3.46
N SER A 69 -2.49 5.94 3.03
CA SER A 69 -2.73 7.39 2.94
C SER A 69 -3.91 7.73 2.01
N SER A 70 -3.99 7.10 0.84
CA SER A 70 -5.09 7.28 -0.13
C SER A 70 -6.45 6.77 0.39
N HIS A 71 -6.46 5.72 1.22
CA HIS A 71 -7.67 5.24 1.88
C HIS A 71 -8.17 6.18 3.00
N ASN A 72 -7.25 6.75 3.78
CA ASN A 72 -7.61 7.70 4.85
C ASN A 72 -8.21 8.99 4.30
N ALA A 73 -7.68 9.51 3.18
CA ALA A 73 -8.24 10.68 2.51
C ALA A 73 -9.70 10.45 2.03
N ARG A 74 -10.00 9.27 1.44
CA ARG A 74 -11.37 8.93 1.01
C ARG A 74 -12.34 8.72 2.18
N ARG A 75 -11.90 8.13 3.30
CA ARG A 75 -12.75 8.01 4.50
C ARG A 75 -13.03 9.35 5.17
N ARG A 76 -12.08 10.29 5.14
CA ARG A 76 -12.28 11.65 5.68
C ARG A 76 -13.36 12.43 4.92
N LYS A 77 -13.64 12.08 3.66
CA LYS A 77 -14.75 12.65 2.87
C LYS A 77 -16.11 11.97 3.08
N LYS A 78 -16.17 10.72 3.54
CA LYS A 78 -17.45 10.01 3.79
C LYS A 78 -17.98 10.15 5.23
N ARG A 79 -17.24 10.81 6.12
CA ARG A 79 -17.66 11.19 7.49
C ARG A 79 -17.57 12.69 7.70
N GLN A 80 -17.90 13.48 6.69
CA GLN A 80 -18.50 14.77 6.98
C GLN A 80 -20.01 14.56 6.90
N PRO A 81 -20.79 14.73 7.98
CA PRO A 81 -22.14 15.19 7.77
C PRO A 81 -22.02 16.48 6.96
N ALA A 82 -22.83 16.63 5.92
CA ALA A 82 -22.98 17.91 5.25
C ALA A 82 -23.39 18.91 6.34
N ASP A 83 -22.46 19.77 6.75
CA ASP A 83 -22.77 20.84 7.70
C ASP A 83 -23.64 21.87 6.95
N PRO A 84 -24.79 22.26 7.53
CA PRO A 84 -25.74 23.15 6.87
C PRO A 84 -25.09 24.52 6.66
N GLN A 85 -25.21 25.04 5.44
CA GLN A 85 -24.80 26.40 5.10
C GLN A 85 -25.41 27.39 6.10
N PRO A 86 -24.63 28.25 6.78
CA PRO A 86 -25.20 29.39 7.46
C PRO A 86 -25.65 30.40 6.40
N GLU A 87 -26.96 30.51 6.27
CA GLU A 87 -27.68 31.58 5.59
C GLU A 87 -27.19 32.95 6.08
N PRO A 88 -26.72 33.86 5.19
CA PRO A 88 -26.28 35.19 5.59
C PRO A 88 -27.48 36.09 5.94
N PRO A 89 -27.37 36.95 6.98
CA PRO A 89 -28.47 37.78 7.44
C PRO A 89 -28.74 38.92 6.45
N GLY A 90 -29.99 39.04 6.02
CA GLY A 90 -30.42 40.06 5.05
C GLY A 90 -30.38 41.49 5.59
N LYS A 91 -30.21 42.46 4.68
CA LYS A 91 -30.69 43.84 4.83
C LYS A 91 -31.13 44.40 3.47
N LYS A 92 -32.36 44.92 3.43
CA LYS A 92 -32.97 45.77 2.38
C LYS A 92 -32.25 47.15 2.32
N PRO A 93 -32.40 47.97 1.25
CA PRO A 93 -33.51 48.95 1.13
C PRO A 93 -34.01 49.17 -0.34
N ALA A 94 -35.30 49.37 -0.63
CA ALA A 94 -36.09 50.61 -0.71
C ALA A 94 -36.21 51.21 -2.15
N GLY A 95 -37.45 51.23 -2.66
CA GLY A 95 -38.10 52.34 -3.37
C GLY A 95 -37.57 52.82 -4.73
N GLY A 96 -38.44 52.80 -5.74
CA GLY A 96 -38.31 53.46 -7.04
C GLY A 96 -39.36 52.99 -8.01
#